data_AF-A0A925N7W4-F1
#
_entry.id   AF-A0A925N7W4-F1
#
_cell.length_a   1.000
_cell.length_b   1.000
_cell.length_c   1.000
_cell.angle_alpha   90.00
_cell.angle_beta   90.00
_cell.angle_gamma   90.00
#
_symmetry.space_group_name_H-M   'P 1'
#
loop_
_entity.id
_entity.type
_entity.pdbx_description
1 polymer ?
#
loop_
_entity_poly.entity_id
_entity_poly.type
_entity_poly.pdbx_seq_one_letter_code
_entity_poly.pdbx_strand_id
1 'polypeptide(L)' 'DEQKRVALDTIADVEASGLWPGKVVTEIAPAGPFWEAEAEHQDYLERLPNGYTCHFIRPDWKLPARAK' A
#
# COMPACT_ATOMS: atom_id res chain seq x y z
N ASP A 1 -6.70 -4.09 16.65
CA ASP A 1 -5.52 -3.40 17.23
C ASP A 1 -4.18 -3.77 16.63
N GLU A 2 -3.88 -5.06 16.44
CA GLU A 2 -2.58 -5.48 15.88
C GLU A 2 -2.29 -4.88 14.50
N GLN A 3 -3.24 -4.91 13.56
CA GLN A 3 -3.09 -4.29 12.24
C GLN A 3 -2.78 -2.80 12.33
N LYS A 4 -3.45 -2.06 13.22
CA LYS A 4 -3.19 -0.64 13.45
C LYS A 4 -1.76 -0.41 13.94
N ARG A 5 -1.29 -1.23 14.90
CA ARG A 5 0.08 -1.15 15.40
C ARG A 5 1.09 -1.42 14.27
N VAL A 6 0.91 -2.50 13.51
CA VAL A 6 1.80 -2.85 12.40
C VAL A 6 1.82 -1.76 11.33
N ALA A 7 0.67 -1.17 11.00
CA ALA A 7 0.60 -0.08 10.02
C ALA A 7 1.38 1.16 10.50
N LEU A 8 1.21 1.56 11.77
CA LEU A 8 1.96 2.67 12.37
C LEU A 8 3.47 2.38 12.43
N ASP A 9 3.86 1.18 12.86
CA ASP A 9 5.26 0.74 12.92
C ASP A 9 5.89 0.74 11.51
N THR A 10 5.13 0.38 10.48
CA THR A 10 5.61 0.37 9.09
C THR A 10 5.76 1.79 8.55
N ILE A 11 4.82 2.70 8.85
CA ILE A 11 4.96 4.12 8.50
C ILE A 11 6.21 4.71 9.16
N ALA A 12 6.48 4.38 10.43
CA ALA A 12 7.68 4.83 11.12
C ALA A 12 8.97 4.35 10.43
N ASP A 13 9.03 3.08 10.01
CA ASP A 13 10.18 2.57 9.24
C ASP A 13 10.33 3.27 7.89
N VAL A 14 9.23 3.50 7.17
CA VAL A 14 9.22 4.22 5.89
C VAL A 14 9.75 5.64 6.06
N GLU A 15 9.26 6.39 7.04
CA GLU A 15 9.71 7.76 7.30
C GLU A 15 11.17 7.80 7.77
N ALA A 16 11.57 6.89 8.67
CA ALA A 16 12.94 6.80 9.15
C ALA A 16 13.95 6.41 8.06
N SER A 17 13.50 5.68 7.02
CA SER A 17 14.38 5.25 5.93
C SER A 17 14.83 6.39 5.01
N GLY A 18 14.02 7.44 4.88
CA GLY A 18 14.26 8.51 3.89
C GLY A 18 14.21 8.07 2.43
N LEU A 19 13.76 6.85 2.12
CA LEU A 19 13.72 6.31 0.75
C LEU A 19 12.55 6.86 -0.09
N TRP A 20 11.51 7.35 0.57
CA TRP A 20 10.33 7.94 -0.07
C TRP A 20 10.51 9.46 -0.28
N PRO A 21 9.90 10.05 -1.32
CA PRO A 21 10.17 11.43 -1.73
C PRO A 21 9.58 12.51 -0.80
N GLY A 22 9.05 12.13 0.36
CA GLY A 22 8.45 13.06 1.31
C GLY A 22 7.75 12.34 2.46
N LYS A 23 7.04 13.14 3.27
CA LYS A 23 6.25 12.65 4.40
C LYS A 23 5.16 11.68 3.95
N VAL A 24 4.92 10.62 4.72
CA VAL A 24 3.81 9.70 4.48
C VAL A 24 2.49 10.37 4.85
N VAL A 25 1.53 10.38 3.92
CA VAL A 25 0.18 10.95 4.10
C VAL A 25 -0.92 9.89 4.17
N THR A 26 -0.55 8.62 4.23
CA THR A 26 -1.48 7.49 4.32
C THR A 26 -2.31 7.55 5.60
N GLU A 27 -3.64 7.54 5.46
CA GLU A 27 -4.57 7.53 6.59
C GLU A 27 -4.65 6.15 7.26
N ILE A 28 -4.70 6.13 8.60
CA ILE A 28 -4.96 4.93 9.40
C ILE A 28 -6.28 5.10 10.16
N ALA A 29 -7.33 4.47 9.66
CA ALA A 29 -8.66 4.46 10.26
C ALA A 29 -9.14 3.01 10.49
N PRO A 30 -10.10 2.78 11.41
CA PRO A 30 -10.77 1.49 11.52
C PRO A 30 -11.47 1.12 10.20
N ALA A 31 -11.42 -0.16 9.83
CA ALA A 31 -12.17 -0.64 8.68
C ALA A 31 -13.68 -0.44 8.90
N GLY A 32 -14.35 0.20 7.94
CA GLY A 32 -15.80 0.39 7.91
C GLY A 32 -16.48 -0.56 6.93
N PRO A 33 -17.75 -0.30 6.58
CA PRO A 33 -18.41 -0.96 5.47
C PRO A 33 -17.62 -0.79 4.17
N PHE A 34 -17.48 -1.88 3.42
CA PHE A 34 -16.85 -1.89 2.10
C PHE A 34 -17.92 -2.19 1.05
N TRP A 35 -18.11 -1.29 0.10
CA TRP A 35 -19.10 -1.42 -0.97
C TRP A 35 -18.41 -2.02 -2.18
N GLU A 36 -18.82 -3.22 -2.56
CA GLU A 36 -18.25 -3.93 -3.71
C GLU A 36 -18.48 -3.13 -5.00
N ALA A 37 -17.41 -2.93 -5.77
CA ALA A 37 -17.49 -2.32 -7.09
C ALA A 37 -18.14 -3.30 -8.09
N GLU A 38 -18.72 -2.76 -9.16
CA GLU A 38 -19.38 -3.51 -10.23
C GLU A 38 -18.47 -4.60 -10.82
N ALA A 39 -19.06 -5.69 -11.32
CA ALA A 39 -18.33 -6.85 -11.83
C ALA A 39 -17.27 -6.52 -12.91
N GLU A 40 -17.49 -5.47 -13.69
CA GLU A 40 -16.54 -4.99 -14.71
C GLU A 40 -15.27 -4.33 -14.16
N HIS A 41 -15.26 -3.96 -12.87
CA HIS A 41 -14.08 -3.47 -12.17
C HIS A 41 -13.25 -4.59 -11.53
N GLN A 42 -13.86 -5.74 -11.27
CA GLN A 42 -13.18 -6.89 -10.68
C GLN A 42 -12.24 -7.53 -11.71
N ASP A 43 -11.03 -7.88 -11.26
CA ASP A 43 -9.97 -8.52 -12.05
C ASP A 43 -9.70 -7.83 -13.40
N TYR A 44 -9.85 -6.49 -13.44
CA TYR A 44 -9.78 -5.71 -14.68
C TYR A 44 -8.47 -5.93 -15.43
N LEU A 45 -7.33 -5.88 -14.74
CA LEU A 45 -6.01 -6.07 -15.35
C LEU A 45 -5.69 -7.55 -15.62
N GLU A 46 -6.41 -8.51 -15.05
CA GLU A 46 -6.27 -9.92 -15.45
C GLU A 46 -7.01 -10.18 -16.78
N ARG A 47 -8.23 -9.63 -16.91
CA ARG A 47 -9.04 -9.75 -18.14
C ARG A 47 -8.52 -8.89 -19.29
N LEU A 48 -7.99 -7.70 -18.97
CA LEU A 48 -7.41 -6.76 -19.93
C LEU A 48 -5.97 -6.43 -19.51
N PRO A 49 -4.98 -7.31 -19.82
CA PRO A 49 -3.58 -7.15 -19.37
C PRO A 49 -2.88 -5.86 -19.82
N ASN A 50 -3.34 -5.26 -20.92
CA ASN A 50 -2.84 -3.99 -21.44
C ASN A 50 -3.76 -2.79 -21.10
N GLY A 51 -4.66 -2.98 -20.13
CA GLY A 51 -5.55 -1.94 -19.61
C GLY A 51 -4.78 -0.84 -18.88
N TYR A 52 -5.47 0.24 -18.55
CA TYR A 52 -4.86 1.38 -17.90
C TYR A 52 -4.33 1.04 -16.49
N THR A 53 -3.08 1.39 -16.21
CA THR A 53 -2.50 1.42 -14.87
C THR A 53 -1.32 2.39 -14.81
N CYS A 54 -1.11 3.01 -13.65
CA CYS A 54 0.07 3.82 -13.34
C CYS A 54 0.93 3.21 -12.21
N HIS A 55 0.55 2.03 -11.70
CA HIS A 55 1.23 1.38 -10.60
C HIS A 55 2.34 0.46 -11.11
N PHE A 56 3.53 0.60 -10.53
CA PHE A 56 4.68 -0.26 -10.79
C PHE A 56 5.54 -0.36 -9.52
N ILE A 57 6.34 -1.42 -9.41
CA ILE A 57 7.27 -1.60 -8.28
C ILE A 57 8.40 -0.59 -8.42
N ARG A 58 8.69 0.15 -7.35
CA ARG A 58 9.89 1.01 -7.26
C ARG A 58 10.96 0.21 -6.53
N PRO A 59 12.04 -0.23 -7.19
CA PRO A 59 13.04 -1.10 -6.57
C PRO A 59 13.68 -0.51 -5.31
N ASP A 60 13.82 0.82 -5.28
CA ASP A 60 14.46 1.56 -4.19
C ASP A 60 13.50 1.84 -3.01
N TRP A 61 12.20 1.61 -3.18
CA TRP A 61 11.20 1.75 -2.10
C TRP A 61 11.07 0.44 -1.33
N LYS A 62 12.18 0.02 -0.74
CA LYS A 62 12.33 -1.27 -0.06
C LYS A 62 13.00 -1.10 1.30
N LEU A 63 12.29 -1.45 2.35
CA LEU A 63 12.84 -1.48 3.71
C LEU A 63 13.75 -2.70 3.90
N PRO A 64 14.81 -2.59 4.71
CA PRO A 64 15.60 -3.75 5.11
C PRO A 64 14.73 -4.73 5.90
N ALA A 65 15.04 -6.03 5.83
CA ALA A 65 14.36 -7.02 6.65
C ALA A 65 14.66 -6.74 8.13
N ARG A 66 13.63 -6.62 8.97
CA ARG A 66 13.81 -6.56 10.43
C ARG A 66 14.49 -7.86 10.88
N ALA A 67 15.46 -7.77 11.79
CA ALA A 67 16.02 -8.94 12.43
C ALA A 67 14.89 -9.73 13.11
N LYS A 68 14.85 -11.05 12.87
CA LYS A 68 13.87 -11.94 13.51
C LYS A 68 14.23 -12.17 14.97
#